data_AF-A0A9P7UYM6-F1
#
_entry.id   AF-A0A9P7UYM6-F1
#
_cell.length_a   1.000
_cell.length_b   1.000
_cell.length_c   1.000
_cell.angle_alpha   90.00
_cell.angle_beta   90.00
_cell.angle_gamma   90.00
#
_symmetry.space_group_name_H-M   'P 1'
#
loop_
_entity.id
_entity.type
_entity.pdbx_description
1 polymer ?
#
loop_
_entity_poly.entity_id
_entity_poly.type
_entity_poly.pdbx_seq_one_letter_code
_entity_poly.pdbx_strand_id
1 'polypeptide(L)'
;MPRSQQAQLYRGILREFRRAATQPGQINRRLISKFRALAAQSQSDSAIQDLQNSVLFLKSQREYTTLLERYNPLIDLTAEERIEATARRVGLNMPKTPATDDR
;
A
#
# COMPACT_ATOMS: atom_id res chain seq x y z
N MET A 1 6.13 -22.44 -25.87
CA MET A 1 5.60 -21.08 -25.58
C MET A 1 5.81 -20.70 -24.10
N PRO A 2 7.04 -20.37 -23.62
CA PRO A 2 7.27 -19.97 -22.21
C PRO A 2 7.47 -18.46 -21.99
N ARG A 3 8.00 -17.72 -22.99
CA ARG A 3 8.31 -16.28 -22.85
C ARG A 3 7.07 -15.39 -22.74
N SER A 4 5.95 -15.78 -23.34
CA SER A 4 4.69 -15.04 -23.27
C SER A 4 4.10 -15.03 -21.84
N GLN A 5 4.16 -16.17 -21.15
CA GLN A 5 3.68 -16.33 -19.78
C GLN A 5 4.50 -15.48 -18.81
N GLN A 6 5.83 -15.55 -18.86
CA GLN A 6 6.72 -14.72 -18.04
C GLN A 6 6.45 -13.22 -18.26
N ALA A 7 6.27 -12.80 -19.52
CA ALA A 7 5.95 -11.41 -19.84
C ALA A 7 4.59 -10.97 -19.29
N GLN A 8 3.59 -11.86 -19.30
CA GLN A 8 2.26 -11.58 -18.75
C GLN A 8 2.31 -11.45 -17.22
N LEU A 9 3.05 -12.32 -16.53
CA LEU A 9 3.24 -12.25 -15.08
C LEU A 9 3.98 -10.97 -14.68
N TYR A 10 5.09 -10.65 -15.37
CA TYR A 10 5.81 -9.40 -15.15
C TYR A 10 4.92 -8.16 -15.36
N ARG A 11 4.08 -8.14 -16.41
CA ARG A 11 3.10 -7.07 -16.62
C ARG A 11 2.08 -6.99 -15.48
N GLY A 12 1.68 -8.13 -14.92
CA GLY A 12 0.85 -8.20 -13.72
C GLY A 12 1.50 -7.48 -12.53
N ILE A 13 2.77 -7.83 -12.23
CA ILE A 13 3.56 -7.18 -11.17
C ILE A 13 3.65 -5.66 -11.40
N LEU A 14 3.96 -5.23 -12.63
CA LEU A 14 4.04 -3.80 -12.95
C LEU A 14 2.71 -3.06 -12.76
N ARG A 15 1.59 -3.70 -13.08
CA ARG A 15 0.26 -3.10 -12.87
C ARG A 15 -0.03 -2.93 -11.39
N GLU A 16 0.30 -3.92 -10.56
CA GLU A 16 0.12 -3.82 -9.12
C GLU A 16 1.05 -2.77 -8.50
N PHE A 17 2.31 -2.65 -8.94
CA PHE A 17 3.17 -1.54 -8.50
C PHE A 17 2.63 -0.16 -8.89
N ARG A 18 2.06 -0.02 -10.10
CA ARG A 18 1.41 1.22 -10.52
C ARG A 18 0.18 1.55 -9.67
N ARG A 19 -0.59 0.54 -9.27
CA ARG A 19 -1.79 0.68 -8.44
C ARG A 19 -1.46 0.98 -6.99
N ALA A 20 -0.33 0.49 -6.48
CA ALA A 20 0.13 0.70 -5.11
C ALA A 20 0.94 1.99 -4.93
N ALA A 21 1.30 2.70 -6.01
CA ALA A 21 2.06 3.94 -5.93
C ALA A 21 1.21 5.08 -5.34
N THR A 22 1.71 5.72 -4.28
CA THR A 22 1.07 6.87 -3.63
C THR A 22 1.00 8.09 -4.56
N GLN A 23 1.97 8.24 -5.46
CA GLN A 23 1.99 9.29 -6.48
C GLN A 23 2.08 8.67 -7.88
N PRO A 24 1.23 9.09 -8.83
CA PRO A 24 1.27 8.57 -10.19
C PRO A 24 2.63 8.89 -10.84
N GLY A 25 3.31 7.86 -11.35
CA GLY A 25 4.57 7.99 -12.06
C GLY A 25 5.84 7.88 -11.20
N GLN A 26 5.73 7.93 -9.87
CA GLN A 26 6.87 7.73 -8.97
C GLN A 26 7.01 6.24 -8.59
N ILE A 27 7.56 5.45 -9.50
CA ILE A 27 7.87 4.04 -9.23
C ILE A 27 9.38 3.86 -9.21
N ASN A 28 9.87 3.13 -8.21
CA ASN A 28 11.29 2.85 -8.07
C ASN A 28 11.79 2.03 -9.28
N ARG A 29 12.50 2.69 -10.19
CA ARG A 29 13.04 2.08 -11.42
C ARG A 29 13.98 0.91 -11.14
N ARG A 30 14.70 0.94 -10.01
CA ARG A 30 15.61 -0.15 -9.60
C ARG A 30 14.84 -1.42 -9.24
N LEU A 31 13.67 -1.29 -8.62
CA LEU A 31 12.81 -2.45 -8.33
C LEU A 31 12.26 -3.04 -9.63
N ILE A 32 11.77 -2.20 -10.54
CA ILE A 32 11.29 -2.63 -11.86
C ILE A 32 12.38 -3.38 -12.63
N SER A 33 13.61 -2.86 -12.67
CA SER A 33 14.71 -3.52 -13.38
C SER A 33 15.09 -4.86 -12.76
N LYS A 34 15.09 -4.97 -11.42
CA LYS A 34 15.33 -6.25 -10.72
C LYS A 34 14.26 -7.28 -11.04
N PHE A 35 12.98 -6.92 -10.93
CA PHE A 35 11.88 -7.83 -11.26
C PHE A 35 11.88 -8.22 -12.75
N ARG A 36 12.30 -7.32 -13.65
CA ARG A 36 12.48 -7.65 -15.07
C ARG A 36 13.59 -8.68 -15.27
N ALA A 37 14.72 -8.52 -14.59
CA ALA A 37 15.82 -9.47 -14.64
C ALA A 37 15.41 -10.84 -14.09
N LEU A 38 14.72 -10.87 -12.94
CA LEU A 38 14.16 -12.09 -12.36
C LEU A 38 13.21 -12.78 -13.34
N ALA A 39 12.24 -12.05 -13.90
CA ALA A 39 11.28 -12.62 -14.85
C ALA A 39 11.94 -13.16 -16.13
N ALA A 40 13.03 -12.56 -16.58
CA ALA A 40 13.80 -13.07 -17.72
C ALA A 40 14.62 -14.33 -17.39
N GLN A 41 15.00 -14.50 -16.12
CA GLN A 41 15.78 -15.64 -15.63
C GLN A 41 14.91 -16.81 -15.15
N SER A 42 13.63 -16.58 -14.84
CA SER A 42 12.65 -17.58 -14.39
C SER A 42 12.27 -18.58 -15.48
N GLN A 43 13.14 -19.55 -15.77
CA GLN A 43 12.90 -20.57 -16.81
C GLN A 43 12.33 -21.89 -16.26
N SER A 44 12.48 -22.16 -14.96
CA SER A 44 11.91 -23.33 -14.30
C SER A 44 10.44 -23.11 -13.93
N ASP A 45 9.67 -24.19 -13.86
CA ASP A 45 8.26 -24.14 -13.43
C ASP A 45 8.11 -23.57 -12.02
N SER A 46 9.04 -23.89 -11.11
CA SER A 46 9.10 -23.30 -9.77
C SER A 46 9.24 -21.78 -9.80
N ALA A 47 10.15 -21.25 -10.64
CA ALA A 47 10.38 -19.82 -10.73
C ALA A 47 9.20 -19.08 -11.39
N ILE A 48 8.45 -19.75 -12.26
CA ILE A 48 7.21 -19.23 -12.84
C ILE A 48 6.11 -19.18 -11.77
N GLN A 49 6.02 -20.21 -10.93
CA GLN A 49 5.08 -20.26 -9.81
C GLN A 49 5.40 -19.17 -8.77
N ASP A 50 6.67 -18.90 -8.48
CA ASP A 50 7.08 -17.82 -7.58
C ASP A 50 6.67 -16.44 -8.12
N LEU A 51 6.75 -16.22 -9.44
CA LEU A 51 6.25 -14.99 -10.07
C LEU A 51 4.73 -14.88 -9.95
N GLN A 52 3.98 -15.98 -10.11
CA GLN A 52 2.54 -15.99 -9.90
C GLN A 52 2.18 -15.66 -8.44
N ASN A 53 2.86 -16.29 -7.49
CA ASN A 53 2.70 -16.04 -6.07
C ASN A 53 3.02 -14.57 -5.73
N SER A 54 4.05 -14.00 -6.35
CA SER A 54 4.41 -12.58 -6.18
C SER A 54 3.29 -11.65 -6.64
N VAL A 55 2.65 -11.93 -7.79
CA VAL A 55 1.49 -11.15 -8.27
C VAL A 55 0.33 -11.24 -7.28
N LEU A 56 0.03 -12.46 -6.80
CA LEU A 56 -1.06 -12.68 -5.84
C LEU A 56 -0.81 -11.94 -4.53
N PHE A 57 0.42 -12.02 -4.00
CA PHE A 57 0.82 -11.33 -2.78
C PHE A 57 0.69 -9.80 -2.90
N LEU A 58 1.15 -9.20 -4.00
CA LEU A 58 1.03 -7.76 -4.19
C LEU A 58 -0.43 -7.31 -4.26
N LYS A 59 -1.29 -8.11 -4.90
CA LYS A 59 -2.74 -7.84 -4.93
C LYS A 59 -3.35 -7.93 -3.54
N SER A 60 -3.05 -8.98 -2.77
CA SER A 60 -3.58 -9.17 -1.42
C SER A 60 -3.07 -8.09 -0.46
N GLN A 61 -1.82 -7.65 -0.62
CA GLN A 61 -1.26 -6.55 0.20
C GLN A 61 -2.04 -5.26 -0.01
N ARG A 62 -2.37 -4.91 -1.25
CA ARG A 62 -3.18 -3.72 -1.57
C ARG A 62 -4.58 -3.80 -0.95
N GLU A 63 -5.24 -4.96 -1.10
CA GLU A 63 -6.56 -5.20 -0.51
C GLU A 63 -6.52 -5.13 1.02
N TYR A 64 -5.47 -5.70 1.64
CA TYR A 64 -5.23 -5.62 3.06
C TYR A 64 -5.11 -4.16 3.54
N THR A 65 -4.29 -3.34 2.87
CA THR A 65 -4.17 -1.91 3.19
C THR A 65 -5.51 -1.19 3.07
N THR A 66 -6.28 -1.45 2.01
CA THR A 66 -7.60 -0.83 1.82
C THR A 66 -8.59 -1.22 2.93
N LEU A 67 -8.58 -2.48 3.37
CA LEU A 67 -9.44 -2.94 4.47
C LEU A 67 -9.02 -2.33 5.79
N LEU A 68 -7.73 -2.22 6.03
CA LEU A 68 -7.17 -1.66 7.25
C LEU A 68 -7.50 -0.16 7.37
N GLU A 69 -7.36 0.62 6.31
CA GLU A 69 -7.78 2.03 6.27
C GLU A 69 -9.27 2.22 6.55
N ARG A 70 -10.11 1.30 6.05
CA ARG A 70 -11.58 1.38 6.20
C ARG A 70 -12.05 1.05 7.61
N TYR A 71 -11.51 -0.02 8.20
CA TYR A 71 -12.03 -0.57 9.45
C TYR A 71 -11.20 -0.16 10.68
N ASN A 72 -9.95 0.26 10.50
CA ASN A 72 -9.10 0.72 11.58
C ASN A 72 -8.27 1.97 11.21
N PRO A 73 -8.93 3.12 10.98
CA PRO A 73 -8.26 4.36 10.60
C PRO A 73 -7.37 4.96 11.71
N LEU A 74 -7.47 4.47 12.95
CA LEU A 74 -6.70 4.97 14.10
C LEU A 74 -5.48 4.10 14.42
N ILE A 75 -5.16 3.12 13.58
CA ILE A 75 -4.10 2.14 13.86
C ILE A 75 -2.70 2.76 13.82
N ASP A 76 -2.50 3.75 12.96
CA ASP A 76 -1.22 4.45 12.80
C ASP A 76 -1.04 5.60 13.80
N LEU A 77 -2.06 5.90 14.62
CA LEU A 77 -1.98 6.94 15.63
C LEU A 77 -1.19 6.46 16.85
N THR A 78 -0.32 7.34 17.34
CA THR A 78 0.33 7.17 18.64
C THR A 78 -0.71 7.12 19.77
N ALA A 79 -0.29 6.63 20.94
CA ALA A 79 -1.19 6.54 22.10
C ALA A 79 -1.81 7.89 22.47
N GLU A 80 -1.03 8.96 22.39
CA GLU A 80 -1.44 10.34 22.68
C GLU A 80 -2.48 10.85 21.68
N GLU A 81 -2.25 10.65 20.38
CA GLU A 81 -3.19 11.03 19.33
C GLU A 81 -4.50 10.22 19.42
N ARG A 82 -4.43 8.95 19.82
CA ARG A 82 -5.63 8.13 20.10
C ARG A 82 -6.44 8.67 21.27
N ILE A 83 -5.78 9.08 22.36
CA ILE A 83 -6.44 9.68 23.53
C ILE A 83 -7.12 10.98 23.11
N GLU A 84 -6.45 11.82 22.33
CA GLU A 84 -7.00 13.08 21.85
C GLU A 84 -8.19 12.87 20.90
N ALA A 85 -8.08 11.96 19.93
CA ALA A 85 -9.17 11.62 19.02
C ALA A 85 -10.39 11.08 19.77
N THR A 86 -10.15 10.26 20.81
CA THR A 86 -11.22 9.76 21.70
C THR A 86 -11.84 10.91 22.48
N ALA A 87 -11.03 11.78 23.08
CA ALA A 87 -11.48 12.94 23.85
C ALA A 87 -12.32 13.89 22.99
N ARG A 88 -11.97 14.13 21.72
CA ARG A 88 -12.80 14.88 20.77
C ARG A 88 -14.11 14.15 20.47
N ARG A 89 -14.09 12.82 20.28
CA ARG A 89 -15.29 12.02 19.99
C ARG A 89 -16.29 11.99 21.15
N VAL A 90 -15.82 11.99 22.40
CA VAL A 90 -16.69 11.96 23.59
C VAL A 90 -17.01 13.36 24.15
N GLY A 91 -16.52 14.43 23.51
CA GLY A 91 -16.77 15.81 23.96
C GLY A 91 -15.96 16.23 25.20
N LEU A 92 -14.90 15.50 25.55
CA LEU A 92 -14.00 15.83 26.65
C LEU A 92 -12.97 16.92 26.25
N ASN A 93 -12.67 17.06 24.95
CA ASN A 93 -11.79 18.10 24.40
C ASN A 93 -12.61 19.12 23.61
N MET A 94 -13.12 20.16 24.29
CA MET A 94 -13.94 21.23 23.71
C MET A 94 -13.07 22.33 23.08
N PRO A 95 -13.50 22.94 21.96
CA PRO A 95 -12.79 24.06 21.36
C PRO A 95 -12.76 25.25 22.33
N LYS A 96 -11.60 25.90 22.44
CA LYS A 96 -11.45 27.11 23.25
C LYS A 96 -12.38 28.19 22.70
N THR A 97 -13.32 28.65 23.51
CA THR A 97 -14.17 29.81 23.18
C THR A 97 -13.26 31.00 22.89
N PRO A 98 -13.50 31.77 21.80
CA PRO A 98 -12.70 32.96 21.53
C PRO A 98 -12.75 33.86 22.76
N ALA A 99 -11.58 34.25 23.26
CA ALA A 99 -11.47 35.17 24.38
C ALA A 99 -12.29 36.41 24.05
N THR A 100 -13.32 36.67 24.84
CA THR A 100 -14.04 37.93 24.81
C THR A 100 -13.04 39.01 25.16
N ASP A 101 -12.63 39.76 24.14
CA ASP A 101 -11.76 40.94 24.26
C ASP A 101 -12.58 42.01 24.99
N ASP A 102 -12.46 42.02 26.32
CA ASP A 102 -13.13 42.99 27.19
C ASP A 102 -12.59 44.41 26.87
N ARG A 103 -13.46 45.23 26.28
CA ARG A 103 -13.27 46.68 26.08
C ARG A 103 -13.73 47.47 27.29
#